data_AF-A0A7Z9TY20-F1
#
_entry.id   AF-A0A7Z9TY20-F1
#
_cell.length_a   1.000
_cell.length_b   1.000
_cell.length_c   1.000
_cell.angle_alpha   90.00
_cell.angle_beta   90.00
_cell.angle_gamma   90.00
#
_symmetry.space_group_name_H-M   'P 1'
#
loop_
_entity.id
_entity.type
_entity.pdbx_description
1 polymer ?
#
loop_
_entity_poly.entity_id
_entity_poly.type
_entity_poly.pdbx_seq_one_letter_code
_entity_poly.pdbx_strand_id
1 'polypeptide(L)'
;MKHASAISFICTIFIAVGVSVFLHAQQRESQILRLLDSPSVKDKLAGITLAEHLSFDKLTVLLGEVIQEHSPASTKAQEVLVASAFSEHRTEELSHLQINPDLLESVVWWSTAHPPPLAPKLVLDDSLASPFINLSLLAGFSDNTQTDVLLETPLRDRDGSVLLAVLAIEKCIPKKELQGLVQSWSRDFDIERQKSAVFFASMLNTPFSFAESSNSELATIQVILAENNYALAWRTIHNSDGTINPDIALAGMLANADKFFPILIESASSKKWTHPEHPIMIAFRFAPEIANKIPSELLQNSETRNKWWSLFTCGLLLERR
;
A
#
# COMPACT_ATOMS: atom_id res chain seq x y z
N MET A 1 -29.46 -51.98 -21.13
CA MET A 1 -28.34 -51.48 -21.98
C MET A 1 -28.17 -49.96 -22.00
N LYS A 2 -29.21 -49.11 -21.83
CA LYS A 2 -29.05 -47.64 -21.85
C LYS A 2 -28.26 -47.05 -20.67
N HIS A 3 -28.34 -47.62 -19.47
CA HIS A 3 -27.64 -47.10 -18.29
C HIS A 3 -26.13 -47.37 -18.27
N ALA A 4 -25.66 -48.49 -18.84
CA ALA A 4 -24.23 -48.81 -18.91
C ALA A 4 -23.45 -47.86 -19.84
N SER A 5 -24.10 -47.41 -20.93
CA SER A 5 -23.51 -46.44 -21.88
C SER A 5 -23.39 -45.03 -21.29
N ALA A 6 -24.40 -44.58 -20.53
CA ALA A 6 -24.36 -43.28 -19.86
C ALA A 6 -23.29 -43.23 -18.75
N ILE A 7 -23.17 -44.30 -17.95
CA ILE A 7 -22.15 -44.40 -16.90
C ILE A 7 -20.74 -44.42 -17.51
N SER A 8 -20.52 -45.16 -18.60
CA SER A 8 -19.23 -45.16 -19.31
C SER A 8 -18.84 -43.78 -19.84
N PHE A 9 -19.80 -43.03 -20.40
CA PHE A 9 -19.53 -41.69 -20.93
C PHE A 9 -19.18 -40.69 -19.82
N ILE A 10 -19.91 -40.76 -18.69
CA ILE A 10 -19.64 -39.94 -17.51
C ILE A 10 -18.26 -40.26 -16.93
N CYS A 11 -17.88 -41.55 -16.81
CA CYS A 11 -16.56 -41.94 -16.36
C CYS A 11 -15.45 -41.45 -17.30
N THR A 12 -15.63 -41.52 -18.62
CA THR A 12 -14.66 -40.99 -19.59
C THR A 12 -14.49 -39.47 -19.45
N ILE A 13 -15.57 -38.72 -19.22
CA ILE A 13 -15.50 -37.28 -18.99
C ILE A 13 -14.72 -36.98 -17.70
N PHE A 14 -15.03 -37.66 -16.59
CA PHE A 14 -14.31 -37.44 -15.33
C PHE A 14 -12.82 -37.80 -15.42
N ILE A 15 -12.48 -38.88 -16.13
CA ILE A 15 -11.08 -39.25 -16.38
C ILE A 15 -10.41 -38.19 -17.27
N ALA A 16 -11.05 -37.73 -18.33
CA ALA A 16 -10.50 -36.71 -19.22
C ALA A 16 -10.28 -35.36 -18.51
N VAL A 17 -11.23 -34.94 -17.67
CA VAL A 17 -11.08 -33.73 -16.83
C VAL A 17 -9.94 -33.94 -15.83
N GLY A 18 -9.88 -35.10 -15.17
CA GLY A 18 -8.79 -35.42 -14.23
C GLY A 18 -7.41 -35.39 -14.88
N VAL A 19 -7.27 -35.98 -16.08
CA VAL A 19 -6.03 -35.96 -16.86
C VAL A 19 -5.69 -34.55 -17.33
N SER A 20 -6.67 -33.76 -17.79
CA SER A 20 -6.45 -32.38 -18.22
C SER A 20 -5.99 -31.49 -17.07
N VAL A 21 -6.60 -31.61 -15.88
CA VAL A 21 -6.19 -30.90 -14.67
C VAL A 21 -4.79 -31.32 -14.25
N PHE A 22 -4.47 -32.62 -14.30
CA PHE A 22 -3.14 -33.14 -13.97
C PHE A 22 -2.06 -32.62 -14.92
N LEU A 23 -2.30 -32.67 -16.24
CA LEU A 23 -1.38 -32.15 -17.25
C LEU A 23 -1.17 -30.64 -17.10
N HIS A 24 -2.24 -29.88 -16.83
CA HIS A 24 -2.14 -28.45 -16.56
C HIS A 24 -1.31 -28.16 -15.30
N ALA A 25 -1.47 -28.95 -14.25
CA ALA A 25 -0.68 -28.81 -13.03
C ALA A 25 0.80 -29.08 -13.28
N GLN A 26 1.15 -30.17 -13.98
CA GLN A 26 2.54 -30.49 -14.34
C GLN A 26 3.16 -29.43 -15.25
N GLN A 27 2.41 -28.94 -16.25
CA GLN A 27 2.91 -27.91 -17.15
C GLN A 27 3.19 -26.61 -16.39
N ARG A 28 2.30 -26.22 -15.47
CA ARG A 28 2.48 -25.04 -14.62
C ARG A 28 3.71 -25.18 -13.72
N GLU A 29 3.91 -26.34 -13.10
CA GLU A 29 5.07 -26.62 -12.25
C GLU A 29 6.38 -26.56 -13.06
N SER A 30 6.42 -27.18 -14.23
CA SER A 30 7.59 -27.12 -15.12
C SER A 30 7.89 -25.70 -15.60
N GLN A 31 6.85 -24.88 -15.80
CA GLN A 31 6.99 -23.48 -16.18
C GLN A 31 7.54 -22.64 -15.03
N ILE A 32 7.07 -22.87 -13.80
CA ILE A 32 7.59 -22.21 -12.59
C ILE A 32 9.09 -22.50 -12.45
N LEU A 33 9.48 -23.78 -12.47
CA LEU A 33 10.89 -24.18 -12.37
C LEU A 33 11.74 -23.51 -13.45
N ARG A 34 11.31 -23.56 -14.72
CA ARG A 34 12.02 -22.93 -15.83
C ARG A 34 12.23 -21.42 -15.63
N LEU A 35 11.26 -20.74 -15.02
CA LEU A 35 11.33 -19.30 -14.75
C LEU A 35 12.23 -18.98 -13.57
N LEU A 36 12.21 -19.81 -12.52
CA LEU A 36 13.06 -19.66 -11.34
C LEU A 36 14.55 -19.96 -11.65
N ASP A 37 14.81 -20.94 -12.52
CA ASP A 37 16.17 -21.31 -12.97
C ASP A 37 16.79 -20.28 -13.94
N SER A 38 16.00 -19.35 -14.47
CA SER A 38 16.48 -18.32 -15.38
C SER A 38 17.44 -17.35 -14.66
N PRO A 39 18.55 -16.93 -15.28
CA PRO A 39 19.43 -15.90 -14.70
C PRO A 39 18.78 -14.51 -14.67
N SER A 40 17.64 -14.33 -15.36
CA SER A 40 16.92 -13.06 -15.42
C SER A 40 16.08 -12.84 -14.16
N VAL A 41 16.35 -11.76 -13.43
CA VAL A 41 15.54 -11.34 -12.26
C VAL A 41 14.07 -11.18 -12.63
N LYS A 42 13.78 -10.69 -13.85
CA LYS A 42 12.40 -10.53 -14.34
C LYS A 42 11.68 -11.88 -14.48
N ASP A 43 12.39 -12.89 -14.97
CA ASP A 43 11.81 -14.23 -15.15
C ASP A 43 11.60 -14.88 -13.77
N LYS A 44 12.56 -14.74 -12.85
CA LYS A 44 12.42 -15.22 -11.47
C LYS A 44 11.20 -14.59 -10.79
N LEU A 45 11.02 -13.27 -10.89
CA LEU A 45 9.85 -12.58 -10.34
C LEU A 45 8.53 -13.11 -10.92
N ALA A 46 8.50 -13.39 -12.22
CA ALA A 46 7.34 -14.01 -12.86
C ALA A 46 7.09 -15.43 -12.35
N GLY A 47 8.16 -16.22 -12.17
CA GLY A 47 8.10 -17.56 -11.58
C GLY A 47 7.54 -17.56 -10.16
N ILE A 48 8.04 -16.66 -9.31
CA ILE A 48 7.58 -16.48 -7.92
C ILE A 48 6.09 -16.12 -7.91
N THR A 49 5.67 -15.16 -8.73
CA THR A 49 4.25 -14.74 -8.83
C THR A 49 3.34 -15.91 -9.23
N LEU A 50 3.78 -16.78 -10.16
CA LEU A 50 3.02 -17.96 -10.55
C LEU A 50 2.92 -19.01 -9.43
N ALA A 51 3.90 -19.04 -8.53
CA ALA A 51 4.00 -19.96 -7.41
C ALA A 51 3.24 -19.50 -6.15
N GLU A 52 2.85 -18.22 -6.03
CA GLU A 52 2.24 -17.61 -4.83
C GLU A 52 1.05 -18.39 -4.21
N HIS A 53 0.33 -19.18 -5.01
CA HIS A 53 -0.83 -19.95 -4.58
C HIS A 53 -0.52 -21.39 -4.14
N LEU A 54 0.75 -21.80 -4.16
CA LEU A 54 1.17 -23.11 -3.70
C LEU A 54 1.23 -23.16 -2.17
N SER A 55 1.17 -24.37 -1.60
CA SER A 55 1.29 -24.55 -0.15
C SER A 55 2.70 -24.21 0.34
N PHE A 56 2.83 -23.89 1.63
CA PHE A 56 4.09 -23.51 2.26
C PHE A 56 5.19 -24.52 1.98
N ASP A 57 4.95 -25.82 2.16
CA ASP A 57 5.95 -26.87 1.89
C ASP A 57 6.49 -26.83 0.45
N LYS A 58 5.60 -26.59 -0.52
CA LYS A 58 6.01 -26.50 -1.94
C LYS A 58 6.79 -25.22 -2.20
N LEU A 59 6.37 -24.11 -1.61
CA LEU A 59 7.08 -22.84 -1.71
C LEU A 59 8.47 -22.93 -1.10
N THR A 60 8.62 -23.58 0.07
CA THR A 60 9.93 -23.76 0.72
C THR A 60 10.90 -24.55 -0.16
N VAL A 61 10.42 -25.60 -0.83
CA VAL A 61 11.22 -26.38 -1.78
C VAL A 61 11.59 -25.56 -3.01
N LEU A 62 10.62 -24.87 -3.62
CA LEU A 62 10.83 -24.13 -4.87
C LEU A 62 11.66 -22.86 -4.71
N LEU A 63 11.48 -22.14 -3.60
CA LEU A 63 12.08 -20.82 -3.37
C LEU A 63 13.34 -20.89 -2.48
N GLY A 64 13.66 -22.05 -1.92
CA GLY A 64 14.77 -22.22 -0.97
C GLY A 64 16.14 -21.80 -1.51
N GLU A 65 16.40 -21.97 -2.80
CA GLU A 65 17.63 -21.46 -3.44
C GLU A 65 17.52 -19.95 -3.75
N VAL A 66 16.36 -19.49 -4.20
CA VAL A 66 16.12 -18.09 -4.59
C VAL A 66 16.31 -17.15 -3.40
N ILE A 67 15.88 -17.54 -2.20
CA ILE A 67 16.02 -16.70 -0.99
C ILE A 67 17.47 -16.50 -0.54
N GLN A 68 18.40 -17.35 -0.98
CA GLN A 68 19.83 -17.24 -0.65
C GLN A 68 20.52 -16.15 -1.48
N GLU A 69 19.88 -15.70 -2.56
CA GLU A 69 20.38 -14.61 -3.38
C GLU A 69 20.15 -13.26 -2.71
N HIS A 70 21.02 -12.28 -2.95
CA HIS A 70 20.81 -10.89 -2.54
C HIS A 70 20.22 -10.10 -3.71
N SER A 71 19.00 -10.46 -4.12
CA SER A 71 18.34 -9.93 -5.32
C SER A 71 16.90 -9.49 -5.04
N PRO A 72 16.29 -8.63 -5.89
CA PRO A 72 14.87 -8.31 -5.78
C PRO A 72 13.95 -9.54 -5.83
N ALA A 73 14.38 -10.59 -6.56
CA ALA A 73 13.67 -11.86 -6.59
C ALA A 73 13.72 -12.58 -5.24
N SER A 74 14.86 -12.53 -4.54
CA SER A 74 14.98 -13.06 -3.17
C SER A 74 14.03 -12.35 -2.21
N THR A 75 14.01 -11.02 -2.19
CA THR A 75 13.08 -10.25 -1.34
C THR A 75 11.63 -10.68 -1.59
N LYS A 76 11.22 -10.75 -2.85
CA LYS A 76 9.87 -11.17 -3.22
C LYS A 76 9.58 -12.63 -2.83
N ALA A 77 10.55 -13.53 -2.98
CA ALA A 77 10.40 -14.92 -2.57
C ALA A 77 10.22 -15.06 -1.05
N GLN A 78 10.97 -14.29 -0.27
CA GLN A 78 10.81 -14.23 1.19
C GLN A 78 9.44 -13.69 1.60
N GLU A 79 8.95 -12.63 0.95
CA GLU A 79 7.60 -12.10 1.18
C GLU A 79 6.50 -13.14 0.94
N VAL A 80 6.63 -13.92 -0.15
CA VAL A 80 5.67 -14.99 -0.50
C VAL A 80 5.69 -16.12 0.53
N LEU A 81 6.87 -16.53 0.98
CA LEU A 81 7.01 -17.51 2.06
C LEU A 81 6.39 -17.02 3.36
N VAL A 82 6.62 -15.75 3.72
CA VAL A 82 6.05 -15.14 4.93
C VAL A 82 4.52 -15.06 4.84
N ALA A 83 3.97 -14.63 3.71
CA ALA A 83 2.52 -14.58 3.51
C ALA A 83 1.88 -15.97 3.61
N SER A 84 2.50 -16.98 2.98
CA SER A 84 2.05 -18.38 3.07
C SER A 84 2.15 -18.91 4.50
N ALA A 85 3.23 -18.62 5.23
CA ALA A 85 3.39 -19.01 6.63
C ALA A 85 2.33 -18.39 7.53
N PHE A 86 1.94 -17.13 7.29
CA PHE A 86 0.83 -16.51 8.03
C PHE A 86 -0.51 -17.19 7.73
N SER A 87 -0.81 -17.46 6.45
CA SER A 87 -2.06 -18.10 6.02
C SER A 87 -2.20 -19.53 6.56
N GLU A 88 -1.10 -20.28 6.60
CA GLU A 88 -1.08 -21.67 7.09
C GLU A 88 -0.77 -21.81 8.59
N HIS A 89 -0.58 -20.70 9.32
CA HIS A 89 -0.20 -20.68 10.74
C HIS A 89 1.12 -21.40 11.06
N ARG A 90 2.13 -21.24 10.19
CA ARG A 90 3.45 -21.91 10.26
C ARG A 90 4.61 -20.92 10.42
N THR A 91 4.37 -19.76 11.05
CA THR A 91 5.36 -18.69 11.19
C THR A 91 6.64 -19.11 11.93
N GLU A 92 6.55 -20.10 12.82
CA GLU A 92 7.70 -20.65 13.56
C GLU A 92 8.72 -21.31 12.63
N GLU A 93 8.27 -21.93 11.52
CA GLU A 93 9.13 -22.65 10.58
C GLU A 93 10.00 -21.73 9.73
N LEU A 94 9.64 -20.45 9.61
CA LEU A 94 10.46 -19.44 8.94
C LEU A 94 11.83 -19.26 9.61
N SER A 95 11.95 -19.57 10.90
CA SER A 95 13.22 -19.49 11.64
C SER A 95 14.28 -20.49 11.14
N HIS A 96 13.86 -21.53 10.41
CA HIS A 96 14.77 -22.52 9.81
C HIS A 96 15.24 -22.12 8.41
N LEU A 97 14.73 -21.03 7.86
CA LEU A 97 15.05 -20.53 6.52
C LEU A 97 15.98 -19.31 6.60
N GLN A 98 16.72 -19.06 5.52
CA GLN A 98 17.57 -17.86 5.41
C GLN A 98 16.73 -16.62 5.04
N ILE A 99 15.78 -16.25 5.91
CA ILE A 99 14.97 -15.05 5.76
C ILE A 99 15.75 -13.85 6.33
N ASN A 100 15.53 -12.67 5.74
CA ASN A 100 16.04 -11.41 6.24
C ASN A 100 15.68 -11.25 7.74
N PRO A 101 16.67 -11.00 8.62
CA PRO A 101 16.44 -10.90 10.06
C PRO A 101 15.38 -9.87 10.46
N ASP A 102 15.32 -8.71 9.80
CA ASP A 102 14.35 -7.65 10.12
C ASP A 102 12.92 -8.09 9.76
N LEU A 103 12.76 -8.83 8.67
CA LEU A 103 11.48 -9.41 8.26
C LEU A 103 11.06 -10.51 9.24
N LEU A 104 11.96 -11.41 9.62
CA LEU A 104 11.69 -12.46 10.59
C LEU A 104 11.31 -11.87 11.96
N GLU A 105 12.02 -10.86 12.44
CA GLU A 105 11.68 -10.15 13.67
C GLU A 105 10.30 -9.50 13.58
N SER A 106 9.93 -8.97 12.41
CA SER A 106 8.60 -8.40 12.18
C SER A 106 7.50 -9.48 12.20
N VAL A 107 7.79 -10.67 11.68
CA VAL A 107 6.87 -11.83 11.76
C VAL A 107 6.66 -12.27 13.21
N VAL A 108 7.75 -12.38 13.98
CA VAL A 108 7.70 -12.70 15.40
C VAL A 108 6.90 -11.64 16.17
N TRP A 109 7.08 -10.36 15.82
CA TRP A 109 6.29 -9.28 16.39
C TRP A 109 4.79 -9.49 16.10
N TRP A 110 4.39 -9.66 14.83
CA TRP A 110 2.98 -9.82 14.47
C TRP A 110 2.31 -11.11 14.99
N SER A 111 3.08 -12.18 15.22
CA SER A 111 2.58 -13.44 15.79
C SER A 111 2.44 -13.39 17.31
N THR A 112 3.06 -12.40 17.98
CA THR A 112 2.94 -12.21 19.42
C THR A 112 1.74 -11.31 19.74
N ALA A 113 0.96 -11.66 20.76
CA ALA A 113 -0.14 -10.81 21.22
C ALA A 113 0.41 -9.52 21.84
N HIS A 114 0.20 -8.39 21.18
CA HIS A 114 0.50 -7.06 21.73
C HIS A 114 -0.76 -6.41 22.29
N PRO A 115 -0.70 -5.76 23.45
CA PRO A 115 -1.76 -4.86 23.86
C PRO A 115 -1.92 -3.77 22.79
N PRO A 116 -3.16 -3.30 22.52
CA PRO A 116 -3.35 -2.18 21.60
C PRO A 116 -2.48 -1.02 22.06
N PRO A 117 -1.71 -0.38 21.16
CA PRO A 117 -0.88 0.74 21.55
C PRO A 117 -1.77 1.83 22.14
N LEU A 118 -1.28 2.46 23.21
CA LEU A 118 -1.90 3.68 23.71
C LEU A 118 -1.90 4.70 22.58
N ALA A 119 -3.00 5.45 22.42
CA ALA A 119 -3.07 6.52 21.44
C ALA A 119 -1.77 7.36 21.53
N PRO A 120 -1.14 7.66 20.38
CA PRO A 120 0.15 8.32 20.36
C PRO A 120 0.11 9.60 21.22
N LYS A 121 1.26 10.03 21.75
CA LYS A 121 1.51 11.32 22.41
C LYS A 121 2.59 12.09 21.63
N LEU A 122 2.23 12.78 20.54
CA LEU A 122 3.09 13.82 20.00
C LEU A 122 2.99 15.01 20.96
N VAL A 123 4.14 15.38 21.51
CA VAL A 123 4.32 16.68 22.15
C VAL A 123 4.63 17.66 21.01
N LEU A 124 3.65 18.48 20.65
CA LEU A 124 3.82 19.56 19.68
C LEU A 124 4.32 20.81 20.42
N ASP A 125 5.33 21.46 19.86
CA ASP A 125 5.83 22.76 20.33
C ASP A 125 4.90 23.86 19.80
N ASP A 126 4.35 24.69 20.70
CA ASP A 126 3.19 25.57 20.49
C ASP A 126 3.43 26.78 19.55
N SER A 127 4.58 26.85 18.86
CA SER A 127 4.94 28.00 18.04
C SER A 127 5.05 27.68 16.54
N LEU A 128 3.88 27.78 15.86
CA LEU A 128 3.61 28.02 14.42
C LEU A 128 3.05 26.86 13.55
N ALA A 129 2.05 27.29 12.73
CA ALA A 129 1.69 26.88 11.37
C ALA A 129 0.69 25.71 11.15
N SER A 130 -0.33 25.98 10.31
CA SER A 130 -1.40 25.11 9.78
C SER A 130 -1.08 23.61 9.63
N PRO A 131 0.11 23.19 9.12
CA PRO A 131 0.42 21.76 8.93
C PRO A 131 0.42 20.95 10.24
N PHE A 132 0.73 21.58 11.38
CA PHE A 132 0.73 20.92 12.68
C PHE A 132 -0.68 20.71 13.25
N ILE A 133 -1.65 21.55 12.88
CA ILE A 133 -3.07 21.34 13.20
C ILE A 133 -3.58 20.13 12.41
N ASN A 134 -3.24 20.05 11.12
CA ASN A 134 -3.63 18.89 10.29
C ASN A 134 -3.01 17.60 10.83
N LEU A 135 -1.71 17.62 11.18
CA LEU A 135 -1.02 16.47 11.78
C LEU A 135 -1.59 16.09 13.15
N SER A 136 -1.92 17.07 14.00
CA SER A 136 -2.48 16.80 15.33
C SER A 136 -3.86 16.11 15.22
N LEU A 137 -4.70 16.59 14.32
CA LEU A 137 -6.02 15.99 14.04
C LEU A 137 -5.91 14.59 13.45
N LEU A 138 -5.00 14.43 12.51
CA LEU A 138 -4.75 13.19 11.81
C LEU A 138 -4.23 12.09 12.72
N ALA A 139 -3.37 12.44 13.67
CA ALA A 139 -2.83 11.50 14.64
C ALA A 139 -3.69 11.37 15.93
N GLY A 140 -4.91 11.94 15.94
CA GLY A 140 -5.91 11.70 16.99
C GLY A 140 -5.65 12.45 18.29
N PHE A 141 -4.99 13.61 18.22
CA PHE A 141 -4.60 14.41 19.39
C PHE A 141 -5.63 15.41 19.88
N SER A 142 -6.69 15.63 19.12
CA SER A 142 -7.78 16.52 19.51
C SER A 142 -9.12 15.82 19.30
N ASP A 143 -9.87 15.68 20.39
CA ASP A 143 -11.24 15.14 20.40
C ASP A 143 -12.27 16.16 19.91
N ASN A 144 -11.88 17.43 19.74
CA ASN A 144 -12.79 18.51 19.36
C ASN A 144 -12.16 19.37 18.26
N THR A 145 -12.53 19.08 17.02
CA THR A 145 -12.21 19.94 15.87
C THR A 145 -13.32 20.97 15.72
N GLN A 146 -13.02 22.25 15.85
CA GLN A 146 -13.86 23.27 15.21
C GLN A 146 -13.58 23.17 13.72
N THR A 147 -14.45 22.47 12.99
CA THR A 147 -14.37 22.27 11.54
C THR A 147 -14.13 23.57 10.77
N ASP A 148 -14.68 24.68 11.29
CA ASP A 148 -14.50 26.02 10.73
C ASP A 148 -13.02 26.45 10.71
N VAL A 149 -12.26 26.14 11.77
CA VAL A 149 -10.83 26.47 11.85
C VAL A 149 -10.04 25.73 10.77
N LEU A 150 -10.36 24.47 10.52
CA LEU A 150 -9.71 23.65 9.51
C LEU A 150 -9.92 24.21 8.09
N LEU A 151 -11.13 24.70 7.81
CA LEU A 151 -11.49 25.26 6.50
C LEU A 151 -10.98 26.69 6.28
N GLU A 152 -10.72 27.43 7.37
CA GLU A 152 -10.14 28.77 7.34
C GLU A 152 -8.60 28.76 7.30
N THR A 153 -7.97 27.67 7.75
CA THR A 153 -6.52 27.51 7.67
C THR A 153 -6.01 27.34 6.24
N PRO A 154 -4.80 27.85 5.91
CA PRO A 154 -4.16 27.55 4.63
C PRO A 154 -4.02 26.05 4.42
N LEU A 155 -4.49 25.56 3.27
CA LEU A 155 -4.43 24.14 2.89
C LEU A 155 -3.02 23.66 2.53
N ARG A 156 -2.10 24.60 2.32
CA ARG A 156 -0.74 24.31 1.88
C ARG A 156 0.16 23.85 3.03
N ASP A 157 0.77 22.70 2.82
CA ASP A 157 1.81 22.09 3.65
C ASP A 157 3.17 22.82 3.48
N ARG A 158 4.16 22.43 4.29
CA ARG A 158 5.48 23.08 4.32
C ARG A 158 6.25 22.99 3.00
N ASP A 159 5.99 21.94 2.22
CA ASP A 159 6.58 21.67 0.91
C ASP A 159 5.68 22.07 -0.26
N GLY A 160 4.54 22.73 0.00
CA GLY A 160 3.61 23.17 -1.04
C GLY A 160 2.52 22.15 -1.40
N SER A 161 2.53 20.97 -0.79
CA SER A 161 1.48 19.94 -0.91
C SER A 161 0.17 20.38 -0.26
N VAL A 162 -0.95 19.72 -0.60
CA VAL A 162 -2.23 19.80 0.13
C VAL A 162 -2.58 18.52 0.87
N LEU A 163 -1.71 17.50 0.81
CA LEU A 163 -1.92 16.16 1.36
C LEU A 163 -2.42 16.16 2.80
N LEU A 164 -1.75 16.84 3.74
CA LEU A 164 -2.14 16.75 5.15
C LEU A 164 -3.48 17.44 5.39
N ALA A 165 -3.71 18.58 4.75
CA ALA A 165 -4.98 19.28 4.82
C ALA A 165 -6.13 18.43 4.26
N VAL A 166 -5.93 17.81 3.09
CA VAL A 166 -6.91 16.92 2.47
C VAL A 166 -7.24 15.74 3.38
N LEU A 167 -6.23 15.06 3.92
CA LEU A 167 -6.46 13.92 4.80
C LEU A 167 -7.14 14.34 6.11
N ALA A 168 -6.78 15.49 6.69
CA ALA A 168 -7.40 16.00 7.91
C ALA A 168 -8.87 16.37 7.69
N ILE A 169 -9.15 17.09 6.59
CA ILE A 169 -10.51 17.48 6.20
C ILE A 169 -11.38 16.25 5.95
N GLU A 170 -10.89 15.27 5.19
CA GLU A 170 -11.66 14.05 4.92
C GLU A 170 -11.97 13.25 6.20
N LYS A 171 -11.04 13.23 7.17
CA LYS A 171 -11.23 12.55 8.45
C LYS A 171 -12.27 13.26 9.35
N CYS A 172 -12.28 14.59 9.35
CA CYS A 172 -13.09 15.37 10.30
C CYS A 172 -14.45 15.81 9.75
N ILE A 173 -14.62 15.91 8.43
CA ILE A 173 -15.82 16.48 7.81
C ILE A 173 -16.78 15.38 7.33
N PRO A 174 -18.10 15.48 7.63
CA PRO A 174 -19.08 14.56 7.10
C PRO A 174 -19.10 14.53 5.57
N LYS A 175 -19.29 13.34 4.97
CA LYS A 175 -19.29 13.15 3.50
C LYS A 175 -20.19 14.14 2.72
N LYS A 176 -21.34 14.51 3.30
CA LYS A 176 -22.28 15.46 2.68
C LYS A 176 -21.69 16.87 2.57
N GLU A 177 -20.99 17.33 3.61
CA GLU A 177 -20.32 18.62 3.62
C GLU A 177 -19.11 18.59 2.68
N LEU A 178 -18.37 17.47 2.66
CA LEU A 178 -17.27 17.25 1.72
C LEU A 178 -17.72 17.36 0.25
N GLN A 179 -18.91 16.83 -0.08
CA GLN A 179 -19.49 17.00 -1.41
C GLN A 179 -19.82 18.47 -1.73
N GLY A 180 -20.24 19.25 -0.73
CA GLY A 180 -20.41 20.70 -0.86
C GLY A 180 -19.09 21.43 -1.14
N LEU A 181 -18.01 21.02 -0.47
CA LEU A 181 -16.66 21.55 -0.72
C LEU A 181 -16.18 21.24 -2.15
N VAL A 182 -16.41 20.02 -2.65
CA VAL A 182 -16.08 19.69 -4.06
C VAL A 182 -16.76 20.67 -5.02
N GLN A 183 -18.04 20.96 -4.81
CA GLN A 183 -18.79 21.87 -5.68
C GLN A 183 -18.28 23.30 -5.61
N SER A 184 -18.00 23.81 -4.41
CA SER A 184 -17.54 25.20 -4.23
C SER A 184 -16.08 25.38 -4.67
N TRP A 185 -15.19 24.46 -4.31
CA TRP A 185 -13.73 24.60 -4.50
C TRP A 185 -13.27 24.22 -5.90
N SER A 186 -14.02 23.41 -6.64
CA SER A 186 -13.68 23.05 -8.02
C SER A 186 -13.59 24.23 -8.99
N ARG A 187 -14.20 25.38 -8.64
CA ARG A 187 -14.22 26.61 -9.43
C ARG A 187 -13.60 27.80 -8.70
N ASP A 188 -12.95 27.55 -7.56
CA ASP A 188 -12.27 28.60 -6.80
C ASP A 188 -11.06 29.12 -7.60
N PHE A 189 -10.59 30.34 -7.34
CA PHE A 189 -9.36 30.86 -7.93
C PHE A 189 -8.10 30.30 -7.24
N ASP A 190 -8.25 29.81 -6.01
CA ASP A 190 -7.20 29.18 -5.22
C ASP A 190 -6.89 27.76 -5.75
N ILE A 191 -5.64 27.54 -6.16
CA ILE A 191 -5.19 26.28 -6.74
C ILE A 191 -5.14 25.14 -5.71
N GLU A 192 -4.83 25.44 -4.45
CA GLU A 192 -4.83 24.46 -3.37
C GLU A 192 -6.25 23.94 -3.11
N ARG A 193 -7.24 24.83 -3.15
CA ARG A 193 -8.66 24.46 -3.04
C ARG A 193 -9.09 23.61 -4.23
N GLN A 194 -8.69 23.97 -5.45
CA GLN A 194 -8.98 23.16 -6.64
C GLN A 194 -8.36 21.76 -6.53
N LYS A 195 -7.08 21.64 -6.14
CA LYS A 195 -6.43 20.34 -5.90
C LYS A 195 -7.19 19.52 -4.85
N SER A 196 -7.53 20.15 -3.73
CA SER A 196 -8.27 19.50 -2.63
C SER A 196 -9.64 18.99 -3.11
N ALA A 197 -10.36 19.78 -3.92
CA ALA A 197 -11.63 19.37 -4.51
C ALA A 197 -11.50 18.12 -5.40
N VAL A 198 -10.42 18.02 -6.19
CA VAL A 198 -10.14 16.83 -7.00
C VAL A 198 -9.93 15.60 -6.12
N PHE A 199 -9.12 15.72 -5.06
CA PHE A 199 -8.91 14.62 -4.11
C PHE A 199 -10.21 14.20 -3.41
N PHE A 200 -11.00 15.15 -2.90
CA PHE A 200 -12.26 14.85 -2.25
C PHE A 200 -13.27 14.17 -3.19
N ALA A 201 -13.36 14.62 -4.45
CA ALA A 201 -14.23 13.99 -5.43
C ALA A 201 -13.84 12.52 -5.68
N SER A 202 -12.53 12.25 -5.75
CA SER A 202 -11.99 10.88 -5.89
C SER A 202 -12.28 10.03 -4.66
N MET A 203 -12.06 10.55 -3.44
CA MET A 203 -12.34 9.84 -2.18
C MET A 203 -13.83 9.52 -2.00
N LEU A 204 -14.71 10.37 -2.51
CA LEU A 204 -16.15 10.17 -2.53
C LEU A 204 -16.63 9.23 -3.66
N ASN A 205 -15.74 8.80 -4.57
CA ASN A 205 -16.07 8.07 -5.79
C ASN A 205 -17.15 8.76 -6.64
N THR A 206 -17.14 10.09 -6.64
CA THR A 206 -18.11 10.89 -7.40
C THR A 206 -17.51 11.34 -8.73
N PRO A 207 -18.15 11.02 -9.88
CA PRO A 207 -17.71 11.54 -11.15
C PRO A 207 -17.90 13.06 -11.15
N PHE A 208 -16.80 13.79 -11.28
CA PHE A 208 -16.82 15.25 -11.30
C PHE A 208 -16.02 15.75 -12.51
N SER A 209 -16.66 16.58 -13.33
CA SER A 209 -16.00 17.22 -14.47
C SER A 209 -15.29 18.47 -13.97
N PHE A 210 -13.98 18.37 -13.82
CA PHE A 210 -13.15 19.54 -13.56
C PHE A 210 -12.85 20.29 -14.86
N ALA A 211 -12.71 21.60 -14.79
CA ALA A 211 -12.25 22.38 -15.92
C ALA A 211 -10.78 22.04 -16.22
N GLU A 212 -10.39 22.14 -17.49
CA GLU A 212 -8.99 22.01 -17.89
C GLU A 212 -8.15 23.05 -17.14
N SER A 213 -7.17 22.57 -16.40
CA SER A 213 -6.27 23.40 -15.61
C SER A 213 -5.07 23.85 -16.45
N SER A 214 -4.73 25.14 -16.39
CA SER A 214 -3.46 25.65 -16.91
C SER A 214 -2.26 25.30 -16.01
N ASN A 215 -2.51 24.92 -14.76
CA ASN A 215 -1.51 24.38 -13.85
C ASN A 215 -1.24 22.91 -14.20
N SER A 216 0.01 22.61 -14.55
CA SER A 216 0.45 21.29 -15.04
C SER A 216 0.32 20.18 -14.00
N GLU A 217 0.55 20.50 -12.72
CA GLU A 217 0.45 19.53 -11.63
C GLU A 217 -1.00 19.15 -11.37
N LEU A 218 -1.90 20.13 -11.24
CA LEU A 218 -3.33 19.88 -11.10
C LEU A 218 -3.88 19.09 -12.30
N ALA A 219 -3.48 19.45 -13.52
CA ALA A 219 -3.88 18.68 -14.72
C ALA A 219 -3.40 17.22 -14.65
N THR A 220 -2.17 16.99 -14.16
CA THR A 220 -1.63 15.64 -13.97
C THR A 220 -2.43 14.85 -12.92
N ILE A 221 -2.75 15.47 -11.78
CA ILE A 221 -3.56 14.85 -10.72
C ILE A 221 -4.96 14.49 -11.25
N GLN A 222 -5.60 15.39 -12.00
CA GLN A 222 -6.89 15.15 -12.62
C GLN A 222 -6.86 13.93 -13.55
N VAL A 223 -5.85 13.80 -14.42
CA VAL A 223 -5.69 12.66 -15.32
C VAL A 223 -5.47 11.36 -14.54
N ILE A 224 -4.57 11.36 -13.55
CA ILE A 224 -4.30 10.18 -12.71
C ILE A 224 -5.61 9.64 -12.11
N LEU A 225 -6.42 10.53 -11.53
CA LEU A 225 -7.62 10.14 -10.79
C LEU A 225 -8.81 9.84 -11.71
N ALA A 226 -8.98 10.57 -12.82
CA ALA A 226 -10.06 10.32 -13.77
C ALA A 226 -9.89 8.97 -14.49
N GLU A 227 -8.64 8.59 -14.79
CA GLU A 227 -8.33 7.37 -15.55
C GLU A 227 -7.87 6.19 -14.68
N ASN A 228 -7.78 6.38 -13.35
CA ASN A 228 -7.11 5.44 -12.44
C ASN A 228 -5.68 5.07 -12.90
N ASN A 229 -4.96 6.05 -13.43
CA ASN A 229 -3.68 5.87 -14.10
C ASN A 229 -2.50 5.89 -13.11
N TYR A 230 -2.38 4.81 -12.33
CA TYR A 230 -1.28 4.65 -11.36
C TYR A 230 0.12 4.68 -12.03
N ALA A 231 0.22 4.29 -13.30
CA ALA A 231 1.47 4.30 -14.04
C ALA A 231 1.94 5.72 -14.36
N LEU A 232 1.01 6.63 -14.64
CA LEU A 232 1.31 8.05 -14.75
C LEU A 232 1.77 8.60 -13.40
N ALA A 233 1.04 8.31 -12.32
CA ALA A 233 1.43 8.73 -10.97
C ALA A 233 2.86 8.31 -10.62
N TRP A 234 3.22 7.05 -10.88
CA TRP A 234 4.59 6.55 -10.68
C TRP A 234 5.64 7.32 -11.48
N ARG A 235 5.36 7.66 -12.74
CA ARG A 235 6.31 8.38 -13.60
C ARG A 235 6.51 9.83 -13.19
N THR A 236 5.50 10.45 -12.57
CA THR A 236 5.50 11.88 -12.22
C THR A 236 5.68 12.14 -10.73
N ILE A 237 5.91 11.10 -9.91
CA ILE A 237 6.00 11.23 -8.45
C ILE A 237 7.26 11.96 -7.98
N HIS A 238 8.33 11.99 -8.79
CA HIS A 238 9.60 12.60 -8.38
C HIS A 238 9.67 14.06 -8.83
N ASN A 239 10.05 14.94 -7.90
CA ASN A 239 10.46 16.30 -8.19
C ASN A 239 11.82 16.33 -8.90
N SER A 240 12.21 17.49 -9.43
CA SER A 240 13.48 17.66 -10.14
C SER A 240 14.72 17.39 -9.29
N ASP A 241 14.60 17.51 -7.97
CA ASP A 241 15.67 17.23 -7.00
C ASP A 241 15.67 15.76 -6.52
N GLY A 242 14.78 14.92 -7.05
CA GLY A 242 14.63 13.51 -6.69
C GLY A 242 13.78 13.25 -5.45
N THR A 243 13.23 14.29 -4.80
CA THR A 243 12.28 14.13 -3.70
C THR A 243 10.90 13.70 -4.21
N ILE A 244 10.08 13.17 -3.32
CA ILE A 244 8.70 12.79 -3.64
C ILE A 244 7.78 14.00 -3.62
N ASN A 245 6.95 14.14 -4.65
CA ASN A 245 5.77 15.00 -4.67
C ASN A 245 4.63 14.31 -3.89
N PRO A 246 4.19 14.85 -2.74
CA PRO A 246 3.17 14.23 -1.91
C PRO A 246 1.78 14.18 -2.56
N ASP A 247 1.39 15.22 -3.30
CA ASP A 247 0.09 15.30 -3.97
C ASP A 247 -0.03 14.19 -5.03
N ILE A 248 1.02 13.97 -5.84
CA ILE A 248 1.07 12.88 -6.82
C ILE A 248 1.08 11.52 -6.14
N ALA A 249 1.78 11.38 -5.01
CA ALA A 249 1.77 10.14 -4.24
C ALA A 249 0.37 9.80 -3.70
N LEU A 250 -0.35 10.79 -3.16
CA LEU A 250 -1.74 10.63 -2.74
C LEU A 250 -2.65 10.26 -3.91
N ALA A 251 -2.47 10.91 -5.07
CA ALA A 251 -3.23 10.58 -6.28
C ALA A 251 -2.99 9.13 -6.72
N GLY A 252 -1.74 8.66 -6.67
CA GLY A 252 -1.38 7.28 -6.97
C GLY A 252 -2.03 6.27 -6.02
N MET A 253 -2.05 6.58 -4.71
CA MET A 253 -2.72 5.74 -3.70
C MET A 253 -4.23 5.67 -3.91
N LEU A 254 -4.88 6.78 -4.27
CA LEU A 254 -6.31 6.80 -4.58
C LEU A 254 -6.65 6.04 -5.87
N ALA A 255 -5.80 6.14 -6.90
CA ALA A 255 -5.98 5.42 -8.15
C ALA A 255 -5.79 3.90 -8.00
N ASN A 256 -4.77 3.47 -7.27
CA ASN A 256 -4.52 2.05 -7.02
C ASN A 256 -3.59 1.82 -5.81
N ALA A 257 -4.16 1.75 -4.60
CA ALA A 257 -3.40 1.55 -3.37
C ALA A 257 -2.53 0.27 -3.40
N ASP A 258 -3.07 -0.85 -3.87
CA ASP A 258 -2.36 -2.15 -3.86
C ASP A 258 -1.04 -2.11 -4.64
N LYS A 259 -1.04 -1.44 -5.80
CA LYS A 259 0.16 -1.28 -6.63
C LYS A 259 1.07 -0.15 -6.17
N PHE A 260 0.53 0.82 -5.43
CA PHE A 260 1.27 2.01 -5.02
C PHE A 260 1.90 1.89 -3.62
N PHE A 261 1.40 1.00 -2.76
CA PHE A 261 2.02 0.71 -1.46
C PHE A 261 3.52 0.36 -1.53
N PRO A 262 3.99 -0.52 -2.45
CA PRO A 262 5.41 -0.81 -2.58
C PRO A 262 6.25 0.45 -2.87
N ILE A 263 5.72 1.35 -3.71
CA ILE A 263 6.37 2.63 -4.04
C ILE A 263 6.45 3.54 -2.82
N LEU A 264 5.35 3.64 -2.05
CA LEU A 264 5.28 4.42 -0.82
C LEU A 264 6.34 3.94 0.19
N ILE A 265 6.38 2.62 0.44
CA ILE A 265 7.30 2.00 1.40
C ILE A 265 8.75 2.20 0.96
N GLU A 266 9.09 1.86 -0.29
CA GLU A 266 10.46 1.99 -0.79
C GLU A 266 10.98 3.42 -0.71
N SER A 267 10.14 4.39 -1.11
CA SER A 267 10.52 5.81 -1.07
C SER A 267 10.65 6.35 0.36
N ALA A 268 9.82 5.88 1.29
CA ALA A 268 9.91 6.25 2.71
C ALA A 268 11.17 5.66 3.37
N SER A 269 11.44 4.37 3.18
CA SER A 269 12.66 3.71 3.68
C SER A 269 13.94 4.30 3.08
N SER A 270 13.88 4.76 1.82
CA SER A 270 14.99 5.42 1.13
C SER A 270 15.13 6.92 1.46
N LYS A 271 14.31 7.46 2.38
CA LYS A 271 14.33 8.86 2.81
C LYS A 271 14.18 9.87 1.66
N LYS A 272 13.38 9.55 0.65
CA LYS A 272 13.12 10.44 -0.50
C LYS A 272 12.07 11.51 -0.20
N TRP A 273 11.46 11.48 0.98
CA TRP A 273 10.44 12.43 1.40
C TRP A 273 11.08 13.57 2.18
N THR A 274 10.83 14.81 1.76
CA THR A 274 11.21 16.02 2.50
C THR A 274 10.61 16.03 3.91
N HIS A 275 9.37 15.54 4.00
CA HIS A 275 8.57 15.47 5.22
C HIS A 275 8.19 14.00 5.50
N PRO A 276 8.83 13.33 6.48
CA PRO A 276 8.57 11.92 6.77
C PRO A 276 7.15 11.64 7.29
N GLU A 277 6.45 12.66 7.78
CA GLU A 277 5.06 12.61 8.22
C GLU A 277 4.07 12.30 7.08
N HIS A 278 4.35 12.72 5.85
CA HIS A 278 3.46 12.50 4.71
C HIS A 278 3.20 11.02 4.40
N PRO A 279 4.23 10.19 4.17
CA PRO A 279 4.00 8.77 3.87
C PRO A 279 3.40 8.02 5.06
N ILE A 280 3.72 8.42 6.29
CA ILE A 280 3.10 7.88 7.51
C ILE A 280 1.60 8.16 7.48
N MET A 281 1.19 9.39 7.17
CA MET A 281 -0.23 9.73 7.15
C MET A 281 -1.00 9.04 6.03
N ILE A 282 -0.37 8.84 4.87
CA ILE A 282 -0.92 7.97 3.83
C ILE A 282 -1.14 6.56 4.38
N ALA A 283 -0.16 5.97 5.05
CA ALA A 283 -0.27 4.62 5.60
C ALA A 283 -1.43 4.50 6.61
N PHE A 284 -1.58 5.47 7.51
CA PHE A 284 -2.73 5.54 8.44
C PHE A 284 -4.08 5.64 7.72
N ARG A 285 -4.14 6.33 6.58
CA ARG A 285 -5.39 6.48 5.83
C ARG A 285 -5.77 5.23 5.05
N PHE A 286 -4.81 4.54 4.45
CA PHE A 286 -5.09 3.45 3.50
C PHE A 286 -4.99 2.05 4.14
N ALA A 287 -4.26 1.89 5.24
CA ALA A 287 -4.19 0.65 6.01
C ALA A 287 -4.23 0.92 7.53
N PRO A 288 -5.34 1.53 8.04
CA PRO A 288 -5.46 1.91 9.44
C PRO A 288 -5.34 0.71 10.41
N GLU A 289 -5.84 -0.46 10.03
CA GLU A 289 -5.82 -1.68 10.85
C GLU A 289 -4.41 -2.22 11.12
N ILE A 290 -3.45 -1.84 10.27
CA ILE A 290 -2.02 -2.14 10.43
C ILE A 290 -1.34 -0.96 11.13
N ALA A 291 -1.46 0.24 10.57
CA ALA A 291 -0.74 1.43 11.04
C ALA A 291 -1.05 1.74 12.52
N ASN A 292 -2.32 1.62 12.94
CA ASN A 292 -2.73 1.89 14.32
C ASN A 292 -2.25 0.84 15.33
N LYS A 293 -1.78 -0.34 14.90
CA LYS A 293 -1.25 -1.36 15.82
C LYS A 293 0.23 -1.17 16.11
N ILE A 294 0.95 -0.45 15.24
CA ILE A 294 2.40 -0.28 15.38
C ILE A 294 2.69 0.86 16.37
N PRO A 295 3.59 0.67 17.35
CA PRO A 295 3.92 1.69 18.34
C PRO A 295 4.40 3.00 17.71
N SER A 296 3.82 4.11 18.15
CA SER A 296 4.14 5.45 17.65
C SER A 296 5.53 5.95 18.04
N GLU A 297 6.10 5.36 19.08
CA GLU A 297 7.48 5.60 19.54
C GLU A 297 8.49 5.29 18.43
N LEU A 298 8.12 4.40 17.50
CA LEU A 298 8.96 4.09 16.35
C LEU A 298 8.99 5.21 15.30
N LEU A 299 8.21 6.28 15.44
CA LEU A 299 8.18 7.39 14.46
C LEU A 299 9.17 8.51 14.76
N GLN A 300 9.86 8.45 15.91
CA GLN A 300 10.66 9.55 16.45
C GLN A 300 11.87 9.93 15.60
N ASN A 301 12.58 8.95 15.03
CA ASN A 301 13.80 9.20 14.27
C ASN A 301 13.92 8.27 13.06
N SER A 302 14.95 8.49 12.25
CA SER A 302 15.08 7.74 11.00
C SER A 302 15.30 6.24 11.16
N GLU A 303 15.99 5.81 12.22
CA GLU A 303 16.30 4.40 12.45
C GLU A 303 15.05 3.65 12.92
N THR A 304 14.39 4.21 13.94
CA THR A 304 13.13 3.69 14.46
C THR A 304 12.03 3.69 13.40
N ARG A 305 11.99 4.69 12.50
CA ARG A 305 11.03 4.71 11.38
C ARG A 305 11.24 3.59 10.39
N ASN A 306 12.48 3.18 10.14
CA ASN A 306 12.74 2.03 9.28
C ASN A 306 12.12 0.77 9.89
N LYS A 307 12.22 0.60 11.22
CA LYS A 307 11.55 -0.49 11.92
C LYS A 307 10.03 -0.40 11.81
N TRP A 308 9.46 0.80 11.91
CA TRP A 308 8.02 1.02 11.70
C TRP A 308 7.58 0.55 10.30
N TRP A 309 8.34 0.91 9.25
CA TRP A 309 8.05 0.48 7.87
C TRP A 309 8.22 -1.03 7.65
N SER A 310 9.20 -1.67 8.30
CA SER A 310 9.35 -3.13 8.26
C SER A 310 8.14 -3.83 8.89
N LEU A 311 7.67 -3.34 10.06
CA LEU A 311 6.45 -3.84 10.70
C LEU A 311 5.22 -3.61 9.83
N PHE A 312 5.09 -2.42 9.23
CA PHE A 312 3.98 -2.08 8.35
C PHE A 312 3.94 -2.98 7.11
N THR A 313 5.09 -3.21 6.47
CA THR A 313 5.22 -4.11 5.31
C THR A 313 4.82 -5.53 5.68
N CYS A 314 5.30 -6.04 6.83
CA CYS A 314 4.92 -7.37 7.32
C CYS A 314 3.42 -7.45 7.65
N GLY A 315 2.83 -6.38 8.18
CA GLY A 315 1.39 -6.29 8.45
C GLY A 315 0.56 -6.38 7.17
N LEU A 316 1.01 -5.75 6.08
CA LEU A 316 0.36 -5.88 4.77
C LEU A 316 0.41 -7.32 4.24
N LEU A 317 1.50 -8.05 4.48
CA LEU A 317 1.59 -9.48 4.13
C LEU A 317 0.61 -10.32 4.96
N LEU A 318 0.46 -9.99 6.26
CA LEU A 318 -0.49 -10.66 7.14
C LEU A 318 -1.95 -10.41 6.72
N GLU A 319 -2.31 -9.21 6.27
CA GLU A 319 -3.68 -8.93 5.81
C GLU A 319 -4.03 -9.58 4.48
N ARG A 320 -3.04 -9.90 3.64
CA ARG A 320 -3.21 -10.68 2.40
C ARG A 320 -3.49 -12.17 2.64
N ARG A 321 -3.67 -12.60 3.89
CA ARG A 321 -4.06 -13.96 4.30
C ARG A 321 -5.38 -14.44 3.71
#